data_AF-A0A4R9LLM4-F1
#
_entry.id   AF-A0A4R9LLM4-F1
#
_cell.length_a   1.000
_cell.length_b   1.000
_cell.length_c   1.000
_cell.angle_alpha   90.00
_cell.angle_beta   90.00
_cell.angle_gamma   90.00
#
_symmetry.space_group_name_H-M   'P 1'
#
loop_
_entity.id
_entity.type
_entity.pdbx_description
1 polymer ?
#
loop_
_entity_poly.entity_id
_entity_poly.type
_entity_poly.pdbx_seq_one_letter_code
_entity_poly.pdbx_strand_id
1 'polypeptide(L)'
;MIEISKDYELKSFGRFSEDLSIPGRLKDRLLELTSSFKKVGNLYLSHLGDDQKVTGLEKKELVEGLEEVLIFVVMLRRIDFAPSQDKVSVEKSEGKFKLELKFVEKSLWQFTGVMLSDYQIKNRNFKEWFNVTLSDEIKKFLAIYGSAAADKEITPEERKSITAQLDKLFLEIVEMIVYIERFMLFQ
;
A
#
# COMPACT_ATOMS: atom_id res chain seq x y z
N MET A 1 -10.38 5.43 -2.10
CA MET A 1 -10.55 6.59 -1.24
C MET A 1 -10.54 6.18 0.23
N ILE A 2 -9.44 6.47 0.91
CA ILE A 2 -9.29 6.33 2.36
C ILE A 2 -9.94 7.55 3.03
N GLU A 3 -10.97 7.30 3.83
CA GLU A 3 -11.56 8.29 4.70
C GLU A 3 -10.74 8.39 5.99
N ILE A 4 -10.35 9.61 6.35
CA ILE A 4 -9.60 9.93 7.58
C ILE A 4 -10.51 10.81 8.42
N SER A 5 -10.89 10.39 9.63
CA SER A 5 -11.69 11.20 10.54
C SER A 5 -10.83 12.31 11.19
N LYS A 6 -11.46 13.20 11.98
CA LYS A 6 -10.73 14.20 12.76
C LYS A 6 -9.91 13.57 13.89
N ASP A 7 -10.36 12.43 14.39
CA ASP A 7 -9.73 11.66 15.47
C ASP A 7 -8.75 10.60 14.93
N TYR A 8 -8.34 10.74 13.67
CA TYR A 8 -7.45 9.80 12.96
C TYR A 8 -7.94 8.35 12.94
N GLU A 9 -9.26 8.16 12.96
CA GLU A 9 -9.88 6.91 12.54
C GLU A 9 -9.80 6.82 11.02
N LEU A 10 -9.42 5.66 10.52
CA LEU A 10 -9.21 5.39 9.11
C LEU A 10 -10.24 4.37 8.65
N LYS A 11 -10.82 4.62 7.48
CA LYS A 11 -11.72 3.66 6.85
C LYS A 11 -11.50 3.67 5.35
N SER A 12 -11.52 2.51 4.73
CA SER A 12 -11.61 2.41 3.28
C SER A 12 -12.42 1.21 2.89
N PHE A 13 -13.06 1.32 1.73
CA PHE A 13 -13.78 0.25 1.07
C PHE A 13 -13.36 0.24 -0.39
N GLY A 14 -13.09 -0.94 -0.93
CA GLY A 14 -12.64 -1.08 -2.29
C GLY A 14 -13.04 -2.40 -2.91
N ARG A 15 -12.84 -2.47 -4.23
CA ARG A 15 -13.12 -3.63 -5.05
C ARG A 15 -11.94 -3.90 -5.97
N PHE A 16 -11.54 -5.16 -6.06
CA PHE A 16 -10.58 -5.61 -7.07
C PHE A 16 -11.26 -5.67 -8.44
N SER A 17 -10.50 -5.36 -9.48
CA SER A 17 -10.94 -5.64 -10.85
C SER A 17 -11.23 -7.13 -11.01
N GLU A 18 -12.35 -7.48 -11.64
CA GLU A 18 -12.82 -8.87 -11.68
C GLU A 18 -11.88 -9.78 -12.48
N ASP A 19 -11.33 -9.26 -13.57
CA ASP A 19 -10.33 -9.91 -14.42
C ASP A 19 -9.03 -10.22 -13.66
N LEU A 20 -8.64 -9.37 -12.71
CA LEU A 20 -7.46 -9.57 -11.88
C LEU A 20 -7.77 -10.34 -10.59
N SER A 21 -9.04 -10.51 -10.25
CA SER A 21 -9.47 -11.31 -9.09
C SER A 21 -9.39 -12.82 -9.32
N ILE A 22 -9.10 -13.25 -10.54
CA ILE A 22 -9.02 -14.66 -10.94
C ILE A 22 -7.70 -15.29 -10.41
N PRO A 23 -7.76 -16.43 -9.70
CA PRO A 23 -6.56 -17.19 -9.31
C PRO A 23 -5.68 -17.55 -10.52
N GLY A 24 -4.37 -17.60 -10.34
CA GLY A 24 -3.42 -17.93 -11.41
C GLY A 24 -2.96 -16.75 -12.28
N ARG A 25 -3.53 -15.55 -12.11
CA ARG A 25 -3.07 -14.30 -12.77
C ARG A 25 -2.06 -13.48 -11.95
N LEU A 26 -1.17 -14.16 -11.22
CA LEU A 26 -0.16 -13.49 -10.39
C LEU A 26 0.72 -12.54 -11.22
N LYS A 27 1.16 -13.00 -12.40
CA LYS A 27 1.99 -12.20 -13.31
C LYS A 27 1.32 -10.89 -13.71
N ASP A 28 0.03 -10.93 -14.05
CA ASP A 28 -0.73 -9.74 -14.45
C ASP A 28 -0.83 -8.76 -13.28
N ARG A 29 -1.15 -9.24 -12.07
CA ARG A 29 -1.17 -8.41 -10.85
C ARG A 29 0.19 -7.77 -10.53
N LEU A 30 1.29 -8.49 -10.74
CA LEU A 30 2.65 -7.95 -10.54
C LEU A 30 3.01 -6.89 -11.58
N LEU A 31 2.58 -7.06 -12.84
CA LEU A 31 2.77 -6.07 -13.90
C LEU A 31 2.01 -4.78 -13.57
N GLU A 32 0.75 -4.91 -13.14
CA GLU A 32 -0.06 -3.76 -12.74
C GLU A 32 0.50 -3.04 -11.51
N LEU A 33 0.92 -3.78 -10.47
CA LEU A 33 1.64 -3.20 -9.32
C LEU A 33 2.87 -2.40 -9.78
N THR A 34 3.65 -2.95 -10.70
CA THR A 34 4.86 -2.29 -11.25
C THR A 34 4.49 -1.03 -12.03
N SER A 35 3.42 -1.08 -12.83
CA SER A 35 2.91 0.03 -13.62
C SER A 35 2.44 1.18 -12.72
N SER A 36 1.56 0.89 -11.76
CA SER A 36 1.07 1.87 -10.78
C SER A 36 2.21 2.47 -9.96
N PHE A 37 3.17 1.65 -9.51
CA PHE A 37 4.31 2.15 -8.75
C PHE A 37 5.20 3.09 -9.58
N LYS A 38 5.46 2.76 -10.85
CA LYS A 38 6.20 3.65 -11.77
C LYS A 38 5.45 4.95 -12.04
N LYS A 39 4.12 4.91 -12.17
CA LYS A 39 3.28 6.09 -12.34
C LYS A 39 3.40 7.03 -11.14
N VAL A 40 3.33 6.51 -9.91
CA VAL A 40 3.57 7.29 -8.68
C VAL A 40 4.98 7.90 -8.68
N GLY A 41 6.00 7.10 -9.02
CA GLY A 41 7.38 7.58 -9.10
C GLY A 41 7.56 8.70 -10.13
N ASN A 42 6.89 8.62 -11.29
CA ASN A 42 6.93 9.65 -12.31
C ASN A 42 6.20 10.92 -11.89
N LEU A 43 4.98 10.81 -11.33
CA LEU A 43 4.25 11.95 -10.76
C LEU A 43 5.13 12.68 -9.73
N TYR A 44 5.78 11.90 -8.87
CA TYR A 44 6.72 12.41 -7.89
C TYR A 44 7.91 13.14 -8.53
N LEU A 45 8.59 12.55 -9.51
CA LEU A 45 9.76 13.14 -10.18
C LEU A 45 9.41 14.37 -11.03
N SER A 46 8.21 14.41 -11.62
CA SER A 46 7.77 15.48 -12.51
C SER A 46 7.26 16.72 -11.77
N HIS A 47 6.72 16.56 -10.55
CA HIS A 47 5.95 17.60 -9.87
C HIS A 47 6.41 17.91 -8.43
N LEU A 48 7.04 16.97 -7.74
CA LEU A 48 7.22 17.00 -6.28
C LEU A 48 8.70 17.02 -5.85
N GLY A 49 9.59 17.44 -6.74
CA GLY A 49 11.04 17.53 -6.47
C GLY A 49 11.40 18.49 -5.32
N ASP A 50 10.46 19.35 -4.94
CA ASP A 50 10.51 20.32 -3.85
C ASP A 50 9.14 20.29 -3.11
N ASP A 51 9.10 19.70 -1.91
CA ASP A 51 7.88 19.55 -1.09
C ASP A 51 7.15 20.90 -0.85
N GLN A 52 7.85 22.04 -1.05
CA GLN A 52 7.31 23.39 -0.88
C GLN A 52 6.46 23.90 -2.05
N LYS A 53 6.39 23.20 -3.20
CA LYS A 53 5.70 23.66 -4.43
C LYS A 53 4.49 22.83 -4.84
N VAL A 54 4.08 21.89 -3.99
CA VAL A 54 3.02 20.94 -4.31
C VAL A 54 1.67 21.61 -4.23
N THR A 55 0.93 21.59 -5.34
CA THR A 55 -0.43 22.12 -5.45
C THR A 55 -1.48 21.09 -5.00
N GLY A 56 -2.72 21.54 -4.77
CA GLY A 56 -3.82 20.65 -4.41
C GLY A 56 -4.15 19.57 -5.47
N LEU A 57 -3.81 19.81 -6.74
CA LEU A 57 -4.01 18.83 -7.82
C LEU A 57 -2.98 17.70 -7.74
N GLU A 58 -1.70 18.05 -7.60
CA GLU A 58 -0.61 17.08 -7.51
C GLU A 58 -0.72 16.22 -6.24
N LYS A 59 -1.21 16.80 -5.14
CA LYS A 59 -1.60 16.06 -3.93
C LYS A 59 -2.61 14.96 -4.25
N LYS A 60 -3.69 15.32 -4.94
CA LYS A 60 -4.76 14.38 -5.28
C LYS A 60 -4.24 13.26 -6.17
N GLU A 61 -3.46 13.58 -7.20
CA GLU A 61 -2.87 12.58 -8.10
C GLU A 61 -1.91 11.64 -7.38
N LEU A 62 -1.13 12.15 -6.43
CA LEU A 62 -0.24 11.33 -5.60
C LEU A 62 -1.01 10.37 -4.70
N VAL A 63 -2.07 10.85 -4.04
CA VAL A 63 -2.93 10.02 -3.20
C VAL A 63 -3.62 8.95 -4.05
N GLU A 64 -4.20 9.31 -5.19
CA GLU A 64 -4.82 8.36 -6.12
C GLU A 64 -3.83 7.29 -6.59
N GLY A 65 -2.61 7.68 -6.94
CA GLY A 65 -1.57 6.74 -7.34
C GLY A 65 -1.14 5.80 -6.20
N LEU A 66 -1.03 6.30 -4.96
CA LEU A 66 -0.75 5.45 -3.80
C LEU A 66 -1.91 4.49 -3.49
N GLU A 67 -3.16 4.93 -3.67
CA GLU A 67 -4.33 4.07 -3.54
C GLU A 67 -4.37 2.97 -4.60
N GLU A 68 -3.99 3.26 -5.85
CA GLU A 68 -3.82 2.26 -6.90
C GLU A 68 -2.80 1.19 -6.49
N VAL A 69 -1.64 1.59 -5.97
CA VAL A 69 -0.61 0.66 -5.46
C VAL A 69 -1.16 -0.15 -4.28
N LEU A 70 -1.87 0.48 -3.35
CA LEU A 70 -2.48 -0.18 -2.20
C LEU A 70 -3.45 -1.29 -2.61
N ILE A 71 -4.29 -1.04 -3.63
CA ILE A 71 -5.24 -2.02 -4.16
C ILE A 71 -4.49 -3.29 -4.60
N PHE A 72 -3.37 -3.15 -5.34
CA PHE A 72 -2.60 -4.30 -5.78
C PHE A 72 -1.89 -5.03 -4.64
N VAL A 73 -1.35 -4.32 -3.65
CA VAL A 73 -0.78 -4.93 -2.45
C VAL A 73 -1.83 -5.77 -1.71
N VAL A 74 -3.02 -5.22 -1.51
CA VAL A 74 -4.15 -5.91 -0.84
C VAL A 74 -4.65 -7.10 -1.67
N MET A 75 -4.70 -6.95 -3.00
CA MET A 75 -5.11 -8.02 -3.92
C MET A 75 -4.14 -9.20 -3.91
N LEU A 76 -2.83 -8.94 -4.02
CA LEU A 76 -1.78 -9.96 -3.96
C LEU A 76 -1.85 -10.72 -2.62
N ARG A 77 -2.00 -9.98 -1.52
CA ARG A 77 -2.15 -10.57 -0.19
C ARG A 77 -3.34 -11.53 -0.13
N ARG A 78 -4.51 -11.09 -0.61
CA ARG A 78 -5.74 -11.90 -0.60
C ARG A 78 -5.64 -13.11 -1.51
N ILE A 79 -5.21 -12.94 -2.75
CA ILE A 79 -5.39 -13.97 -3.77
C ILE A 79 -4.20 -14.94 -3.78
N ASP A 80 -2.99 -14.40 -3.73
CA ASP A 80 -1.79 -15.17 -4.04
C ASP A 80 -1.09 -15.71 -2.81
N PHE A 81 -1.13 -14.98 -1.68
CA PHE A 81 -0.28 -15.28 -0.52
C PHE A 81 -1.05 -15.77 0.71
N ALA A 82 -2.20 -15.17 1.04
CA ALA A 82 -3.00 -15.52 2.22
C ALA A 82 -4.52 -15.67 1.93
N PRO A 83 -4.93 -16.57 1.01
CA PRO A 83 -6.32 -16.71 0.56
C PRO A 83 -7.32 -17.22 1.60
N SER A 84 -6.84 -17.88 2.67
CA SER A 84 -7.70 -18.37 3.75
C SER A 84 -7.91 -17.34 4.88
N GLN A 85 -7.26 -16.18 4.82
CA GLN A 85 -7.40 -15.16 5.86
C GLN A 85 -8.39 -14.08 5.42
N ASP A 86 -9.60 -14.12 5.97
CA ASP A 86 -10.64 -13.11 5.70
C ASP A 86 -10.52 -11.86 6.56
N LYS A 87 -9.76 -11.94 7.66
CA LYS A 87 -9.54 -10.83 8.59
C LYS A 87 -8.10 -10.85 9.07
N VAL A 88 -7.43 -9.71 8.97
CA VAL A 88 -6.06 -9.52 9.46
C VAL A 88 -5.95 -8.20 10.21
N SER A 89 -5.23 -8.24 11.34
CA SER A 89 -4.80 -7.05 12.06
C SER A 89 -3.31 -6.86 11.82
N VAL A 90 -2.92 -5.67 11.39
CA VAL A 90 -1.53 -5.28 11.17
C VAL A 90 -1.26 -4.00 11.96
N GLU A 91 -0.10 -3.93 12.60
CA GLU A 91 0.24 -2.81 13.48
C GLU A 91 1.72 -2.49 13.44
N LYS A 92 2.06 -1.25 13.80
CA LYS A 92 3.42 -0.80 14.03
C LYS A 92 3.51 0.18 15.19
N SER A 93 4.74 0.46 15.61
CA SER A 93 5.03 1.35 16.75
C SER A 93 4.30 0.92 18.02
N GLU A 94 4.40 -0.36 18.39
CA GLU A 94 3.80 -0.92 19.61
C GLU A 94 2.27 -0.75 19.67
N GLY A 95 1.60 -0.93 18.53
CA GLY A 95 0.13 -0.87 18.43
C GLY A 95 -0.44 0.55 18.30
N LYS A 96 0.40 1.59 18.30
CA LYS A 96 -0.03 2.99 18.18
C LYS A 96 -0.58 3.34 16.81
N PHE A 97 -0.18 2.59 15.79
CA PHE A 97 -0.84 2.61 14.50
C PHE A 97 -1.29 1.20 14.14
N LYS A 98 -2.60 1.02 14.03
CA LYS A 98 -3.23 -0.28 13.85
C LYS A 98 -4.28 -0.21 12.75
N LEU A 99 -4.22 -1.18 11.84
CA LEU A 99 -5.19 -1.36 10.78
C LEU A 99 -5.75 -2.79 10.84
N GLU A 100 -7.04 -2.91 10.55
CA GLU A 100 -7.75 -4.16 10.42
C GLU A 100 -8.30 -4.25 8.99
N LEU A 101 -7.75 -5.17 8.21
CA LEU A 101 -8.15 -5.44 6.84
C LEU A 101 -9.09 -6.65 6.83
N LYS A 102 -10.25 -6.50 6.19
CA LYS A 102 -11.30 -7.50 6.09
C LYS A 102 -11.67 -7.73 4.63
N PHE A 103 -11.72 -9.00 4.25
CA PHE A 103 -12.23 -9.47 2.96
C PHE A 103 -13.65 -9.98 3.18
N VAL A 104 -14.60 -9.43 2.42
CA VAL A 104 -16.03 -9.69 2.65
C VAL A 104 -16.48 -10.80 1.71
N GLU A 105 -16.56 -10.52 0.41
CA GLU A 105 -16.98 -11.47 -0.63
C GLU A 105 -16.28 -11.18 -1.95
N LYS A 106 -15.90 -12.23 -2.69
CA LYS A 106 -15.30 -12.16 -4.03
C LYS A 106 -14.10 -11.19 -4.09
N SER A 107 -14.32 -10.01 -4.65
CA SER A 107 -13.33 -8.95 -4.88
C SER A 107 -13.46 -7.77 -3.93
N LEU A 108 -14.36 -7.82 -2.93
CA LEU A 108 -14.59 -6.74 -1.99
C LEU A 108 -13.66 -6.82 -0.79
N TRP A 109 -13.07 -5.67 -0.46
CA TRP A 109 -12.22 -5.50 0.70
C TRP A 109 -12.57 -4.20 1.43
N GLN A 110 -12.32 -4.18 2.72
CA GLN A 110 -12.41 -2.98 3.53
C GLN A 110 -11.30 -2.98 4.56
N PHE A 111 -10.88 -1.79 4.99
CA PHE A 111 -10.12 -1.70 6.22
C PHE A 111 -10.67 -0.62 7.13
N THR A 112 -10.44 -0.83 8.42
CA THR A 112 -10.62 0.16 9.48
C THR A 112 -9.33 0.29 10.25
N GLY A 113 -9.05 1.44 10.83
CA GLY A 113 -7.84 1.60 11.62
C GLY A 113 -7.85 2.84 12.47
N VAL A 114 -6.83 2.98 13.29
CA VAL A 114 -6.66 4.12 14.18
C VAL A 114 -5.18 4.47 14.29
N MET A 115 -4.89 5.77 14.29
CA MET A 115 -3.62 6.31 14.77
C MET A 115 -3.85 6.96 16.12
N LEU A 116 -3.25 6.40 17.17
CA LEU A 116 -3.37 6.96 18.51
C LEU A 116 -2.76 8.36 18.58
N SER A 117 -3.24 9.19 19.51
CA SER A 117 -2.80 10.59 19.63
C SER A 117 -1.32 10.77 19.92
N ASP A 118 -0.67 9.77 20.52
CA ASP A 118 0.76 9.75 20.84
C ASP A 118 1.62 9.12 19.72
N TYR A 119 0.99 8.70 18.61
CA TYR A 119 1.68 8.26 17.41
C TYR A 119 2.35 9.44 16.73
N GLN A 120 3.64 9.31 16.45
CA GLN A 120 4.39 10.29 15.67
C GLN A 120 4.84 9.66 14.36
N ILE A 121 4.41 10.25 13.25
CA ILE A 121 4.96 9.92 11.93
C ILE A 121 6.44 10.28 11.96
N LYS A 122 7.30 9.25 11.87
CA LYS A 122 8.75 9.40 12.02
C LYS A 122 9.38 10.10 10.81
N ASN A 123 8.87 9.83 9.61
CA ASN A 123 9.36 10.43 8.37
C ASN A 123 8.57 11.70 8.03
N ARG A 124 9.23 12.85 8.13
CA ARG A 124 8.68 14.16 7.72
C ARG A 124 9.17 14.63 6.36
N ASN A 125 9.93 13.79 5.67
CA ASN A 125 10.40 14.01 4.31
C ASN A 125 9.79 12.93 3.42
N PHE A 126 8.77 13.30 2.65
CA PHE A 126 8.04 12.33 1.82
C PHE A 126 8.95 11.72 0.76
N LYS A 127 9.84 12.52 0.16
CA LYS A 127 10.81 12.06 -0.85
C LYS A 127 11.68 10.93 -0.32
N GLU A 128 12.28 11.14 0.84
CA GLU A 128 13.18 10.16 1.46
C GLU A 128 12.39 8.90 1.81
N TRP A 129 11.20 9.07 2.40
CA TRP A 129 10.35 7.95 2.77
C TRP A 129 9.92 7.12 1.54
N PHE A 130 9.51 7.77 0.46
CA PHE A 130 9.15 7.12 -0.79
C PHE A 130 10.33 6.36 -1.40
N ASN A 131 11.50 6.99 -1.49
CA ASN A 131 12.66 6.39 -2.16
C ASN A 131 13.38 5.33 -1.33
N VAL A 132 13.49 5.52 -0.02
CA VAL A 132 14.29 4.65 0.86
C VAL A 132 13.44 3.54 1.46
N THR A 133 12.16 3.78 1.74
CA THR A 133 11.29 2.77 2.35
C THR A 133 10.38 2.13 1.31
N LEU A 134 9.47 2.90 0.71
CA LEU A 134 8.45 2.29 -0.15
C LEU A 134 9.06 1.67 -1.42
N SER A 135 9.93 2.42 -2.10
CA SER A 135 10.59 1.97 -3.34
C SER A 135 11.51 0.78 -3.10
N ASP A 136 12.26 0.76 -2.00
CA ASP A 136 13.13 -0.35 -1.66
C ASP A 136 12.32 -1.62 -1.35
N GLU A 137 11.25 -1.51 -0.56
CA GLU A 137 10.39 -2.64 -0.23
C GLU A 137 9.67 -3.20 -1.47
N ILE A 138 9.11 -2.34 -2.33
CA ILE A 138 8.47 -2.76 -3.58
C ILE A 138 9.51 -3.40 -4.52
N LYS A 139 10.70 -2.81 -4.67
CA LYS A 139 11.76 -3.38 -5.52
C LYS A 139 12.23 -4.73 -4.99
N LYS A 140 12.40 -4.90 -3.67
CA LYS A 140 12.76 -6.18 -3.06
C LYS A 140 11.69 -7.23 -3.33
N PHE A 141 10.42 -6.87 -3.11
CA PHE A 141 9.30 -7.75 -3.42
C PHE A 141 9.29 -8.16 -4.91
N LEU A 142 9.41 -7.21 -5.83
CA LEU A 142 9.44 -7.48 -7.27
C LEU A 142 10.71 -8.22 -7.72
N ALA A 143 11.86 -7.99 -7.09
CA ALA A 143 13.09 -8.70 -7.41
C ALA A 143 13.01 -10.18 -7.02
N ILE A 144 12.43 -10.46 -5.85
CA ILE A 144 12.28 -11.85 -5.37
C ILE A 144 11.18 -12.57 -6.16
N TYR A 145 10.06 -11.92 -6.48
CA TYR A 145 8.88 -12.61 -7.03
C TYR A 145 8.52 -12.27 -8.48
N GLY A 146 8.91 -11.09 -8.97
CA GLY A 146 8.79 -10.73 -10.39
C GLY A 146 9.77 -11.49 -11.28
N SER A 147 10.91 -11.96 -10.73
CA SER A 147 11.85 -12.86 -11.41
C SER A 147 11.51 -14.34 -11.21
N ALA A 148 10.84 -14.70 -10.11
CA ALA A 148 10.48 -16.09 -9.77
C ALA A 148 9.17 -16.59 -10.39
N ALA A 149 8.39 -15.73 -11.04
CA ALA A 149 7.18 -16.09 -11.77
C ALA A 149 7.42 -16.93 -13.04
N ALA A 150 8.65 -17.43 -13.25
CA ALA A 150 8.97 -18.29 -14.38
C ALA A 150 8.62 -19.76 -14.14
N ASP A 151 8.91 -20.38 -12.99
CA ASP A 151 8.69 -21.84 -12.80
C ASP A 151 8.85 -22.35 -11.34
N LYS A 152 8.91 -21.47 -10.32
CA LYS A 152 9.21 -21.88 -8.94
C LYS A 152 7.95 -22.01 -8.08
N GLU A 153 7.71 -23.18 -7.49
CA GLU A 153 6.71 -23.35 -6.44
C GLU A 153 7.08 -22.52 -5.21
N ILE A 154 6.13 -21.72 -4.71
CA ILE A 154 6.32 -20.89 -3.50
C ILE A 154 6.17 -21.79 -2.27
N THR A 155 7.25 -21.90 -1.49
CA THR A 155 7.24 -22.65 -0.23
C THR A 155 6.36 -21.98 0.84
N PRO A 156 5.89 -22.73 1.85
CA PRO A 156 5.13 -22.16 2.97
C PRO A 156 5.88 -21.04 3.72
N GLU A 157 7.19 -21.18 3.92
CA GLU A 157 8.05 -20.22 4.59
C GLU A 157 8.19 -18.93 3.78
N GLU A 158 8.43 -19.04 2.46
CA GLU A 158 8.44 -17.88 1.55
C GLU A 158 7.09 -17.18 1.58
N ARG A 159 5.99 -17.93 1.47
CA ARG A 159 4.62 -17.38 1.54
C ARG A 159 4.37 -16.59 2.82
N LYS A 160 4.83 -17.08 3.98
CA LYS A 160 4.74 -16.37 5.26
C LYS A 160 5.54 -15.07 5.24
N SER A 161 6.78 -15.12 4.77
CA SER A 161 7.66 -13.95 4.64
C SER A 161 7.05 -12.88 3.73
N ILE A 162 6.50 -13.29 2.58
CA ILE A 162 5.82 -12.41 1.63
C ILE A 162 4.60 -11.75 2.25
N THR A 163 3.77 -12.54 2.93
CA THR A 163 2.56 -12.03 3.57
C THR A 163 2.93 -10.94 4.57
N ALA A 164 3.97 -11.15 5.37
CA ALA A 164 4.48 -10.14 6.30
C ALA A 164 5.02 -8.89 5.58
N GLN A 165 5.68 -9.05 4.42
CA GLN A 165 6.15 -7.92 3.63
C GLN A 165 5.00 -7.11 3.02
N LEU A 166 3.95 -7.77 2.52
CA LEU A 166 2.75 -7.12 2.02
C LEU A 166 1.98 -6.39 3.13
N ASP A 167 1.92 -6.98 4.33
CA ASP A 167 1.35 -6.34 5.52
C ASP A 167 2.12 -5.06 5.91
N LYS A 168 3.46 -5.09 5.80
CA LYS A 168 4.31 -3.91 5.99
C LYS A 168 4.04 -2.85 4.92
N LEU A 169 4.02 -3.23 3.64
CA LEU A 169 3.72 -2.31 2.53
C LEU A 169 2.35 -1.65 2.69
N PHE A 170 1.34 -2.43 3.10
CA PHE A 170 0.01 -1.93 3.38
C PHE A 170 0.03 -0.84 4.46
N LEU A 171 0.71 -1.08 5.59
CA LEU A 171 0.88 -0.07 6.65
C LEU A 171 1.63 1.17 6.18
N GLU A 172 2.72 1.01 5.44
CA GLU A 172 3.53 2.14 4.94
C GLU A 172 2.73 3.01 3.98
N ILE A 173 2.04 2.42 3.00
CA ILE A 173 1.24 3.17 2.01
C ILE A 173 0.11 3.93 2.69
N VAL A 174 -0.61 3.32 3.65
CA VAL A 174 -1.68 4.01 4.37
C VAL A 174 -1.12 5.16 5.22
N GLU A 175 0.00 4.97 5.91
CA GLU A 175 0.63 6.07 6.67
C GLU A 175 1.07 7.23 5.76
N MET A 176 1.62 6.91 4.58
CA MET A 176 2.00 7.91 3.58
C MET A 176 0.81 8.71 3.07
N ILE A 177 -0.33 8.06 2.81
CA ILE A 177 -1.57 8.76 2.41
C ILE A 177 -2.03 9.67 3.54
N VAL A 178 -2.02 9.22 4.80
CA VAL A 178 -2.36 10.07 5.94
C VAL A 178 -1.41 11.25 6.06
N TYR A 179 -0.11 11.04 5.87
CA TYR A 179 0.89 12.12 5.87
C TYR A 179 0.56 13.19 4.82
N ILE A 180 0.33 12.78 3.57
CA ILE A 180 -0.03 13.69 2.48
C ILE A 180 -1.33 14.43 2.81
N GLU A 181 -2.34 13.71 3.32
CA GLU A 181 -3.67 14.28 3.56
C GLU A 181 -3.73 15.26 4.74
N ARG A 182 -2.98 14.98 5.82
CA ARG A 182 -3.13 15.66 7.10
C ARG A 182 -1.96 16.55 7.50
N PHE A 183 -0.75 16.28 7.03
CA PHE A 183 0.47 16.89 7.57
C PHE A 183 1.29 17.64 6.54
N MET A 184 1.21 17.24 5.27
CA MET A 184 1.88 17.96 4.20
C MET A 184 1.22 19.34 4.06
N LEU A 185 1.99 20.39 4.35
CA LEU A 185 1.57 21.78 4.25
C LEU A 185 1.80 22.25 2.81
N PHE A 186 0.79 22.87 2.20
CA PHE A 186 0.83 23.34 0.82
C PHE A 186 0.70 24.87 0.78
N GLN A 187 1.42 25.52 -0.14
CA GLN A 187 1.34 26.96 -0.41
C GLN A 187 0.40 27.25 -1.58
#